data_AF-A0A9X1IBH5-F1
#
_entry.id   AF-A0A9X1IBH5-F1
#
_cell.length_a   1.000
_cell.length_b   1.000
_cell.length_c   1.000
_cell.angle_alpha   90.00
_cell.angle_beta   90.00
_cell.angle_gamma   90.00
#
_symmetry.space_group_name_H-M   'P 1'
#
loop_
_entity.id
_entity.type
_entity.pdbx_description
1 polymer ?
#
loop_
_entity_poly.entity_id
_entity_poly.type
_entity_poly.pdbx_seq_one_letter_code
_entity_poly.pdbx_strand_id
1 'polypeptide(L)'
;MLPLIPLISLAGSLVPELATLLGGRRAGEVAGRVAEVVREITGTDDMEAAARALQADAGKAGALRQRLEEIRERYLALQFQDAEAERQALLARLRSEIEDRARASGTMVAALDAPGWPAGVVALTPVLLSAIVLLGFFLFTAWLVQSPPGTADPTALTLLNVVIGALVAGFTAVVNFWLGSSQGSREKDRLVAALQGAPPRPVAEPEVPPRPAPVPPAAAAPAAPALPGQPTRFDLCLEVVLEKEGGFANHPADPGGATMLGITQRSLAAWRGRPVTEAEVRALTREEAKEIYRALYWNVMRCEDLPRGIDLMVFDCGVNAGPATAVRMLQRAVGAAADGAVGPVTLQAVRRAEARPLIEALARARQAHYEALEHFRTFGSGWTRRVEAVRRQALLMAAS
;
A
#
# COMPACT_ATOMS: atom_id res chain seq x y z
N MET A 1 26.08 -33.38 14.98
CA MET A 1 25.96 -32.06 14.31
C MET A 1 27.33 -31.38 14.08
N LEU A 2 28.46 -32.10 13.94
CA LEU A 2 29.80 -31.47 13.94
C LEU A 2 30.91 -31.96 12.95
N PRO A 3 30.71 -32.90 11.99
CA PRO A 3 31.77 -33.19 10.99
C PRO A 3 31.55 -32.52 9.61
N LEU A 4 30.47 -31.76 9.41
CA LEU A 4 30.05 -31.31 8.07
C LEU A 4 30.66 -29.97 7.61
N ILE A 5 31.00 -29.09 8.54
CA ILE A 5 31.51 -27.73 8.28
C ILE A 5 32.85 -27.71 7.48
N PRO A 6 33.82 -28.61 7.74
CA PRO A 6 35.12 -28.58 7.06
C PRO A 6 35.04 -28.90 5.56
N LEU A 7 34.24 -29.90 5.16
CA LEU A 7 34.08 -30.30 3.76
C LEU A 7 33.33 -29.24 2.93
N ILE A 8 32.42 -28.51 3.57
CA ILE A 8 31.67 -27.41 2.96
C ILE A 8 32.60 -26.23 2.63
N SER A 9 33.57 -25.94 3.50
CA SER A 9 34.59 -24.90 3.26
C SER A 9 35.50 -25.25 2.07
N LEU A 10 35.91 -26.52 1.96
CA LEU A 10 36.69 -27.03 0.84
C LEU A 10 35.93 -26.92 -0.50
N ALA A 11 34.65 -27.31 -0.52
CA ALA A 11 33.80 -27.17 -1.70
C ALA A 11 33.58 -25.70 -2.10
N GLY A 12 33.41 -24.80 -1.12
CA GLY A 12 33.30 -23.36 -1.35
C GLY A 12 34.56 -22.72 -1.93
N SER A 13 35.74 -23.31 -1.71
CA SER A 13 36.99 -22.86 -2.33
C SER A 13 37.09 -23.20 -3.82
N LEU A 14 36.43 -24.28 -4.26
CA LEU A 14 36.40 -24.75 -5.65
C LEU A 14 35.28 -24.07 -6.45
N VAL A 15 34.16 -23.80 -5.79
CA VAL A 15 32.97 -23.15 -6.35
C VAL A 15 32.50 -22.06 -5.38
N PRO A 16 33.06 -20.84 -5.47
CA PRO A 16 32.76 -19.76 -4.53
C PRO A 16 31.27 -19.41 -4.44
N GLU A 17 30.53 -19.63 -5.54
CA GLU A 17 29.10 -19.31 -5.63
C GLU A 17 28.21 -20.23 -4.78
N LEU A 18 28.65 -21.45 -4.44
CA LEU A 18 27.93 -22.34 -3.51
C LEU A 18 27.81 -21.73 -2.11
N ALA A 19 28.75 -20.86 -1.71
CA ALA A 19 28.69 -20.15 -0.43
C ALA A 19 27.42 -19.28 -0.31
N THR A 20 26.92 -18.75 -1.43
CA THR A 20 25.69 -17.92 -1.43
C THR A 20 24.43 -18.75 -1.21
N LEU A 21 24.42 -20.03 -1.60
CA LEU A 21 23.29 -20.94 -1.45
C LEU A 21 23.18 -21.49 -0.01
N LEU A 22 24.31 -21.54 0.71
CA LEU A 22 24.40 -21.97 2.11
C LEU A 22 23.87 -20.93 3.12
N GLY A 23 23.49 -19.72 2.65
CA GLY A 23 22.81 -18.71 3.47
C GLY A 23 21.28 -18.70 3.31
N GLY A 24 20.71 -19.51 2.41
CA GLY A 24 19.27 -19.52 2.08
C GLY A 24 18.45 -20.53 2.89
N ARG A 25 17.12 -20.54 2.69
CA ARG A 25 16.19 -21.50 3.35
C ARG A 25 16.53 -22.97 3.16
N ARG A 26 17.19 -23.33 2.05
CA ARG A 26 17.64 -24.69 1.72
C ARG A 26 19.11 -24.96 2.07
N ALA A 27 19.73 -24.10 2.88
CA ALA A 27 21.14 -24.22 3.28
C ALA A 27 21.50 -25.60 3.84
N GLY A 28 20.62 -26.18 4.68
CA GLY A 28 20.83 -27.51 5.26
C GLY A 28 20.83 -28.64 4.23
N GLU A 29 19.97 -28.55 3.21
CA GLU A 29 19.90 -29.54 2.12
C GLU A 29 21.14 -29.45 1.22
N VAL A 30 21.56 -28.23 0.86
CA VAL A 30 22.76 -27.97 0.06
C VAL A 30 24.00 -28.44 0.81
N ALA A 31 24.13 -28.10 2.09
CA ALA A 31 25.24 -28.51 2.95
C ALA A 31 25.37 -30.03 3.04
N GLY A 32 24.24 -30.74 3.22
CA GLY A 32 24.21 -32.19 3.27
C GLY A 32 24.67 -32.83 1.96
N ARG A 33 24.17 -32.32 0.82
CA ARG A 33 24.49 -32.88 -0.50
C ARG A 33 25.93 -32.61 -0.93
N VAL A 34 26.46 -31.44 -0.62
CA VAL A 34 27.87 -31.08 -0.87
C VAL A 34 28.81 -32.02 -0.11
N ALA A 35 28.55 -32.26 1.18
CA ALA A 35 29.40 -33.14 1.97
C ALA A 35 29.34 -34.60 1.52
N GLU A 36 28.16 -35.09 1.10
CA GLU A 36 28.00 -36.42 0.51
C GLU A 36 28.85 -36.60 -0.75
N VAL A 37 28.81 -35.62 -1.67
CA VAL A 37 29.60 -35.67 -2.91
C VAL A 37 31.11 -35.58 -2.64
N VAL A 38 31.54 -34.75 -1.69
CA VAL A 38 32.95 -34.67 -1.30
C VAL A 38 33.42 -36.01 -0.73
N ARG A 39 32.62 -36.66 0.13
CA ARG A 39 32.92 -37.98 0.69
C ARG A 39 32.98 -39.07 -0.38
N GLU A 40 32.05 -39.08 -1.34
CA GLU A 40 32.03 -40.07 -2.43
C GLU A 40 33.28 -40.01 -3.30
N ILE A 41 33.83 -38.81 -3.55
CA ILE A 41 34.97 -38.63 -4.46
C ILE A 41 36.30 -38.78 -3.73
N THR A 42 36.39 -38.28 -2.50
CA THR A 42 37.65 -38.29 -1.73
C THR A 42 37.78 -39.51 -0.82
N GLY A 43 36.68 -40.22 -0.53
CA GLY A 43 36.63 -41.40 0.33
C GLY A 43 36.85 -41.12 1.82
N THR A 44 36.87 -39.85 2.21
CA THR A 44 37.18 -39.42 3.58
C THR A 44 36.23 -38.32 4.05
N ASP A 45 36.04 -38.27 5.35
CA ASP A 45 35.31 -37.21 6.05
C ASP A 45 36.23 -36.09 6.57
N ASP A 46 37.55 -36.31 6.47
CA ASP A 46 38.56 -35.35 6.91
C ASP A 46 38.93 -34.37 5.78
N MET A 47 38.81 -33.07 6.08
CA MET A 47 39.08 -31.98 5.14
C MET A 47 40.52 -31.95 4.65
N GLU A 48 41.50 -32.20 5.53
CA GLU A 48 42.92 -32.16 5.16
C GLU A 48 43.31 -33.36 4.32
N ALA A 49 42.74 -34.54 4.61
CA ALA A 49 42.88 -35.72 3.77
C ALA A 49 42.19 -35.53 2.40
N ALA A 50 41.00 -34.93 2.38
CA ALA A 50 40.27 -34.61 1.15
C ALA A 50 41.05 -33.62 0.26
N ALA A 51 41.59 -32.54 0.84
CA ALA A 51 42.39 -31.56 0.11
C ALA A 51 43.66 -32.18 -0.50
N ARG A 52 44.35 -33.04 0.24
CA ARG A 52 45.53 -33.78 -0.26
C ARG A 52 45.17 -34.74 -1.39
N ALA A 53 44.04 -35.45 -1.28
CA ALA A 53 43.57 -36.36 -2.32
C ALA A 53 43.24 -35.62 -3.63
N LEU A 54 42.69 -34.41 -3.55
CA LEU A 54 42.36 -33.58 -4.70
C LEU A 54 43.61 -32.93 -5.34
N GLN A 55 44.63 -32.60 -4.54
CA GLN A 55 45.92 -32.12 -5.05
C GLN A 55 46.74 -33.23 -5.73
N ALA A 56 46.63 -34.47 -5.25
CA ALA A 56 47.34 -35.61 -5.80
C ALA A 56 46.71 -36.15 -7.10
N ASP A 57 45.42 -35.91 -7.33
CA ASP A 57 44.67 -36.45 -8.46
C ASP A 57 43.79 -35.36 -9.12
N ALA A 58 44.31 -34.78 -10.21
CA ALA A 58 43.61 -33.77 -10.99
C ALA A 58 42.27 -34.28 -11.58
N GLY A 59 42.12 -35.59 -11.80
CA GLY A 59 40.87 -36.20 -12.27
C GLY A 59 39.78 -36.15 -11.21
N LYS A 60 40.12 -36.43 -9.94
CA LYS A 60 39.18 -36.27 -8.81
C LYS A 60 38.77 -34.83 -8.59
N ALA A 61 39.69 -33.88 -8.74
CA ALA A 61 39.39 -32.45 -8.64
C ALA A 61 38.41 -31.98 -9.73
N GLY A 62 38.60 -32.43 -10.98
CA GLY A 62 37.67 -32.16 -12.08
C GLY A 62 36.28 -32.77 -11.85
N ALA A 63 36.22 -34.03 -11.43
CA ALA A 63 34.96 -34.73 -11.14
C ALA A 63 34.18 -34.08 -9.98
N LEU A 64 34.89 -33.63 -8.93
CA LEU A 64 34.28 -32.92 -7.82
C LEU A 64 33.71 -31.58 -8.27
N ARG A 65 34.48 -30.82 -9.04
CA ARG A 65 34.03 -29.52 -9.57
C ARG A 65 32.76 -29.67 -10.43
N GLN A 66 32.73 -30.66 -11.32
CA GLN A 66 31.56 -30.92 -12.17
C GLN A 66 30.30 -31.23 -11.34
N ARG A 67 30.40 -32.12 -10.34
CA ARG A 67 29.25 -32.47 -9.50
C ARG A 67 28.79 -31.34 -8.58
N LEU A 68 29.73 -30.51 -8.09
CA LEU A 68 29.40 -29.33 -7.30
C LEU A 68 28.62 -28.30 -8.15
N GLU A 69 28.93 -28.20 -9.44
CA GLU A 69 28.23 -27.31 -10.38
C GLU A 69 26.83 -27.81 -10.71
N GLU A 70 26.64 -29.13 -10.87
CA GLU A 70 25.30 -29.73 -11.02
C GLU A 70 24.43 -29.48 -9.79
N ILE A 71 25.01 -29.57 -8.59
CA ILE A 71 24.33 -29.21 -7.34
C ILE A 71 23.95 -27.73 -7.37
N ARG A 72 24.89 -26.84 -7.72
CA ARG A 72 24.64 -25.39 -7.79
C ARG A 72 23.47 -25.07 -8.72
N GLU A 73 23.48 -25.59 -9.94
CA GLU A 73 22.43 -25.33 -10.93
C GLU A 73 21.06 -25.84 -10.47
N ARG A 74 21.01 -27.06 -9.92
CA ARG A 74 19.76 -27.64 -9.41
C ARG A 74 19.14 -26.80 -8.29
N TYR A 75 19.95 -26.37 -7.33
CA TYR A 75 19.45 -25.60 -6.19
C TYR A 75 19.15 -24.14 -6.54
N LEU A 76 19.84 -23.55 -7.51
CA LEU A 76 19.45 -22.26 -8.09
C LEU A 76 18.07 -22.35 -8.76
N ALA A 77 17.83 -23.37 -9.58
CA ALA A 77 16.54 -23.57 -10.24
C ALA A 77 15.39 -23.71 -9.23
N LEU A 78 15.60 -24.46 -8.15
CA LEU A 78 14.61 -24.61 -7.07
C LEU A 78 14.35 -23.28 -6.33
N GLN A 79 15.38 -22.48 -6.06
CA GLN A 79 15.20 -21.17 -5.44
C GLN A 79 14.37 -20.21 -6.30
N PHE A 80 14.57 -20.22 -7.62
CA PHE A 80 13.75 -19.42 -8.54
C PHE A 80 12.29 -19.86 -8.53
N GLN A 81 12.02 -21.16 -8.47
CA GLN A 81 10.66 -21.69 -8.38
C GLN A 81 9.97 -21.31 -7.07
N ASP A 82 10.68 -21.45 -5.94
CA ASP A 82 10.15 -21.05 -4.62
C ASP A 82 9.81 -19.54 -4.59
N ALA A 83 10.67 -18.70 -5.17
CA ALA A 83 10.44 -17.26 -5.27
C ALA A 83 9.23 -16.90 -6.16
N GLU A 84 9.07 -17.58 -7.28
CA GLU A 84 7.92 -17.36 -8.18
C GLU A 84 6.61 -17.84 -7.55
N ALA A 85 6.62 -18.95 -6.83
CA ALA A 85 5.47 -19.45 -6.09
C ALA A 85 5.02 -18.46 -4.99
N GLU A 86 5.96 -17.86 -4.26
CA GLU A 86 5.67 -16.82 -3.27
C GLU A 86 5.08 -15.57 -3.90
N ARG A 87 5.66 -15.14 -5.03
CA ARG A 87 5.13 -14.00 -5.80
C ARG A 87 3.70 -14.26 -6.26
N GLN A 88 3.41 -15.46 -6.74
CA GLN A 88 2.06 -15.85 -7.17
C GLN A 88 1.08 -15.92 -6.00
N ALA A 89 1.48 -16.49 -4.86
CA ALA A 89 0.65 -16.55 -3.66
C ALA A 89 0.31 -15.15 -3.13
N LEU A 90 1.28 -14.23 -3.13
CA LEU A 90 1.06 -12.84 -2.74
C LEU A 90 0.08 -12.15 -3.69
N LEU A 91 0.25 -12.30 -5.00
CA LEU A 91 -0.67 -11.73 -5.99
C LEU A 91 -2.10 -12.28 -5.85
N ALA A 92 -2.23 -13.58 -5.59
CA ALA A 92 -3.53 -14.22 -5.34
C ALA A 92 -4.23 -13.63 -4.11
N ARG A 93 -3.48 -13.44 -3.01
CA ARG A 93 -4.01 -12.81 -1.78
C ARG A 93 -4.41 -11.36 -1.99
N LEU A 94 -3.60 -10.58 -2.72
CA LEU A 94 -3.94 -9.20 -3.06
C LEU A 94 -5.19 -9.13 -3.95
N ARG A 95 -5.35 -10.06 -4.89
CA ARG A 95 -6.57 -10.16 -5.71
C ARG A 95 -7.80 -10.48 -4.85
N SER A 96 -7.72 -11.46 -3.95
CA SER A 96 -8.84 -11.80 -3.09
C SER A 96 -9.25 -10.63 -2.18
N GLU A 97 -8.29 -9.90 -1.61
CA GLU A 97 -8.59 -8.71 -0.78
C GLU A 97 -9.27 -7.59 -1.59
N ILE A 98 -8.83 -7.36 -2.84
CA ILE A 98 -9.47 -6.38 -3.74
C ILE A 98 -10.89 -6.83 -4.09
N GLU A 99 -11.08 -8.10 -4.42
CA GLU A 99 -12.39 -8.67 -4.74
C GLU A 99 -13.35 -8.65 -3.54
N ASP A 100 -12.85 -8.91 -2.33
CA ASP A 100 -13.65 -8.85 -1.11
C ASP A 100 -14.08 -7.40 -0.81
N ARG A 101 -13.20 -6.42 -1.00
CA ARG A 101 -13.55 -4.98 -0.90
C ARG A 101 -14.56 -4.55 -1.96
N ALA A 102 -14.38 -5.03 -3.19
CA ALA A 102 -15.30 -4.77 -4.29
C ALA A 102 -16.68 -5.40 -4.03
N ARG A 103 -16.72 -6.63 -3.51
CA ARG A 103 -17.95 -7.32 -3.09
C ARG A 103 -18.63 -6.60 -1.92
N ALA A 104 -17.91 -6.20 -0.89
CA ALA A 104 -18.47 -5.45 0.25
C ALA A 104 -19.04 -4.08 -0.16
N SER A 105 -18.38 -3.40 -1.10
CA SER A 105 -18.91 -2.16 -1.69
C SER A 105 -20.12 -2.45 -2.60
N GLY A 106 -20.07 -3.55 -3.35
CA GLY A 106 -21.11 -3.98 -4.29
C GLY A 106 -22.39 -4.46 -3.61
N THR A 107 -22.31 -5.18 -2.49
CA THR A 107 -23.48 -5.60 -1.70
C THR A 107 -24.25 -4.41 -1.15
N MET A 108 -23.54 -3.36 -0.71
CA MET A 108 -24.20 -2.15 -0.25
C MET A 108 -24.79 -1.32 -1.40
N VAL A 109 -24.10 -1.25 -2.55
CA VAL A 109 -24.66 -0.63 -3.77
C VAL A 109 -25.91 -1.38 -4.25
N ALA A 110 -25.89 -2.72 -4.22
CA ALA A 110 -27.04 -3.54 -4.56
C ALA A 110 -28.20 -3.34 -3.55
N ALA A 111 -27.90 -3.15 -2.26
CA ALA A 111 -28.91 -2.82 -1.26
C ALA A 111 -29.52 -1.42 -1.46
N LEU A 112 -28.75 -0.44 -1.96
CA LEU A 112 -29.25 0.88 -2.33
C LEU A 112 -30.18 0.84 -3.54
N ASP A 113 -29.99 -0.13 -4.44
CA ASP A 113 -30.82 -0.33 -5.64
C ASP A 113 -31.95 -1.35 -5.44
N ALA A 114 -32.05 -1.97 -4.25
CA ALA A 114 -33.06 -2.97 -3.95
C ALA A 114 -34.46 -2.31 -3.78
N PRO A 115 -35.49 -2.79 -4.49
CA PRO A 115 -36.85 -2.26 -4.34
C PRO A 115 -37.38 -2.60 -2.94
N GLY A 116 -37.64 -1.58 -2.12
CA GLY A 116 -38.29 -1.75 -0.81
C GLY A 116 -37.93 -0.70 0.24
N TRP A 117 -36.76 -0.05 0.14
CA TRP A 117 -36.33 0.97 1.10
C TRP A 117 -35.92 2.27 0.41
N PRO A 118 -36.31 3.46 0.93
CA PRO A 118 -35.82 4.72 0.38
C PRO A 118 -34.30 4.80 0.48
N ALA A 119 -33.63 5.27 -0.57
CA ALA A 119 -32.16 5.37 -0.62
C ALA A 119 -31.56 6.14 0.59
N GLY A 120 -32.29 7.12 1.14
CA GLY A 120 -31.88 7.84 2.35
C GLY A 120 -31.84 6.96 3.62
N VAL A 121 -32.70 5.95 3.74
CA VAL A 121 -32.71 5.03 4.89
C VAL A 121 -31.57 4.02 4.78
N VAL A 122 -31.28 3.55 3.57
CA VAL A 122 -30.14 2.67 3.28
C VAL A 122 -28.79 3.41 3.41
N ALA A 123 -28.77 4.72 3.14
CA ALA A 123 -27.60 5.57 3.35
C ALA A 123 -27.24 5.73 4.84
N LEU A 124 -28.26 5.79 5.71
CA LEU A 124 -28.10 5.99 7.15
C LEU A 124 -27.76 4.70 7.89
N THR A 125 -27.97 3.53 7.29
CA THR A 125 -27.79 2.23 7.97
C THR A 125 -26.36 2.02 8.49
N PRO A 126 -25.29 2.30 7.72
CA PRO A 126 -23.92 2.18 8.24
C PRO A 126 -23.65 3.17 9.36
N VAL A 127 -24.20 4.39 9.29
CA VAL A 127 -24.04 5.42 10.33
C VAL A 127 -24.74 4.97 11.61
N LEU A 128 -25.99 4.52 11.52
CA LEU A 128 -26.76 4.02 12.65
C LEU A 128 -26.14 2.77 13.26
N LEU A 129 -25.71 1.81 12.43
CA LEU A 129 -25.02 0.60 12.90
C LEU A 129 -23.69 0.95 13.57
N SER A 130 -22.90 1.86 12.98
CA SER A 130 -21.65 2.34 13.58
C SER A 130 -21.89 3.04 14.91
N ALA A 131 -22.94 3.86 14.99
CA ALA A 131 -23.33 4.55 16.22
C ALA A 131 -23.78 3.56 17.30
N ILE A 132 -24.55 2.53 16.96
CA ILE A 132 -24.94 1.46 17.90
C ILE A 132 -23.72 0.71 18.42
N VAL A 133 -22.79 0.33 17.54
CA VAL A 133 -21.56 -0.38 17.93
C VAL A 133 -20.67 0.49 18.82
N LEU A 134 -20.49 1.77 18.47
CA LEU A 134 -19.69 2.72 19.25
C LEU A 134 -20.34 3.00 20.62
N LEU A 135 -21.63 3.32 20.65
CA LEU A 135 -22.36 3.57 21.89
C LEU A 135 -22.36 2.33 22.78
N GLY A 136 -22.61 1.16 22.21
CA GLY A 136 -22.56 -0.13 22.91
C GLY A 136 -21.19 -0.41 23.50
N PHE A 137 -20.11 -0.17 22.74
CA PHE A 137 -18.73 -0.33 23.20
C PHE A 137 -18.45 0.54 24.44
N PHE A 138 -18.75 1.85 24.37
CA PHE A 138 -18.46 2.77 25.46
C PHE A 138 -19.38 2.56 26.67
N LEU A 139 -20.66 2.27 26.47
CA LEU A 139 -21.59 1.94 27.56
C LEU A 139 -21.18 0.65 28.26
N PHE A 140 -20.79 -0.37 27.51
CA PHE A 140 -20.32 -1.63 28.09
C PHE A 140 -19.00 -1.47 28.84
N THR A 141 -18.06 -0.71 28.28
CA THR A 141 -16.78 -0.43 28.96
C THR A 141 -16.99 0.40 30.22
N ALA A 142 -17.87 1.40 30.18
CA ALA A 142 -18.24 2.19 31.34
C ALA A 142 -18.93 1.34 32.42
N TRP A 143 -19.83 0.43 32.02
CA TRP A 143 -20.46 -0.52 32.92
C TRP A 143 -19.44 -1.46 33.56
N LEU A 144 -18.47 -1.97 32.79
CA LEU A 144 -17.39 -2.83 33.29
C LEU A 144 -16.54 -2.14 34.36
N VAL A 145 -16.24 -0.85 34.17
CA VAL A 145 -15.45 -0.04 35.11
C VAL A 145 -16.25 0.23 36.39
N GLN A 146 -17.55 0.48 36.28
CA GLN A 146 -18.42 0.75 37.44
C GLN A 146 -18.84 -0.50 38.20
N SER A 147 -18.91 -1.65 37.53
CA SER A 147 -19.35 -2.93 38.08
C SER A 147 -18.36 -4.03 37.69
N PRO A 148 -17.15 -4.04 38.27
CA PRO A 148 -16.16 -5.05 37.95
C PRO A 148 -16.69 -6.44 38.36
N PRO A 149 -16.68 -7.42 37.44
CA PRO A 149 -17.16 -8.76 37.76
C PRO A 149 -16.29 -9.38 38.85
N GLY A 150 -16.93 -10.04 39.82
CA GLY A 150 -16.22 -10.77 40.88
C GLY A 150 -15.33 -11.86 40.27
N THR A 151 -14.08 -11.94 40.72
CA THR A 151 -13.04 -12.86 40.19
C THR A 151 -13.27 -14.34 40.51
N ALA A 152 -14.45 -14.70 41.04
CA ALA A 152 -14.72 -16.02 41.60
C ALA A 152 -15.29 -17.03 40.59
N ASP A 153 -15.87 -16.60 39.46
CA ASP A 153 -16.44 -17.49 38.45
C ASP A 153 -15.62 -17.50 37.13
N PRO A 154 -14.90 -18.60 36.83
CA PRO A 154 -14.14 -18.77 35.58
C PRO A 154 -15.00 -18.66 34.31
N THR A 155 -16.29 -19.02 34.40
CA THR A 155 -17.22 -18.98 33.27
C THR A 155 -17.58 -17.54 32.91
N ALA A 156 -17.81 -16.71 33.94
CA ALA A 156 -18.08 -15.29 33.78
C ALA A 156 -16.89 -14.55 33.15
N LEU A 157 -15.66 -14.88 33.55
CA LEU A 157 -14.44 -14.31 32.95
C LEU A 157 -14.26 -14.70 31.47
N THR A 158 -14.63 -15.94 31.13
CA THR A 158 -14.57 -16.41 29.73
C THR A 158 -15.60 -15.69 28.85
N LEU A 159 -16.85 -15.58 29.32
CA LEU A 159 -17.90 -14.83 28.63
C LEU A 159 -17.51 -13.37 28.47
N LEU A 160 -16.93 -12.77 29.51
CA LEU A 160 -16.45 -11.40 29.46
C LEU A 160 -15.38 -11.19 28.38
N ASN A 161 -14.38 -12.06 28.32
CA ASN A 161 -13.32 -12.00 27.31
C ASN A 161 -13.87 -12.15 25.88
N VAL A 162 -14.85 -13.03 25.68
CA VAL A 162 -15.53 -13.20 24.39
C VAL A 162 -16.28 -11.93 23.99
N VAL A 163 -17.03 -11.31 24.92
CA VAL A 163 -17.78 -10.07 24.67
C VAL A 163 -16.82 -8.91 24.37
N ILE A 164 -15.74 -8.76 25.14
CA ILE A 164 -14.71 -7.74 24.88
C ILE A 164 -14.09 -7.97 23.50
N GLY A 165 -13.74 -9.21 23.14
CA GLY A 165 -13.18 -9.55 21.84
C GLY A 165 -14.12 -9.20 20.68
N ALA A 166 -15.41 -9.54 20.80
CA ALA A 166 -16.42 -9.21 19.80
C ALA A 166 -16.63 -7.69 19.65
N LEU A 167 -16.62 -6.95 20.76
CA LEU A 167 -16.74 -5.49 20.77
C LEU A 167 -15.53 -4.79 20.14
N VAL A 168 -14.30 -5.24 20.45
CA VAL A 168 -13.07 -4.73 19.81
C VAL A 168 -13.06 -5.02 18.31
N ALA A 169 -13.49 -6.22 17.90
CA ALA A 169 -13.62 -6.57 16.49
C ALA A 169 -14.66 -5.69 15.77
N GLY A 170 -15.83 -5.46 16.38
CA GLY A 170 -16.86 -4.56 15.86
C GLY A 170 -16.38 -3.11 15.73
N PHE A 171 -15.69 -2.60 16.75
CA PHE A 171 -15.08 -1.26 16.72
C PHE A 171 -14.05 -1.14 15.58
N THR A 172 -13.16 -2.13 15.46
CA THR A 172 -12.15 -2.17 14.40
C THR A 172 -12.77 -2.21 13.01
N ALA A 173 -13.86 -2.97 12.83
CA ALA A 173 -14.61 -3.02 11.59
C ALA A 173 -15.22 -1.65 11.23
N VAL A 174 -15.80 -0.94 12.21
CA VAL A 174 -16.34 0.42 12.02
C VAL A 174 -15.24 1.40 11.62
N VAL A 175 -14.10 1.39 12.33
CA VAL A 175 -12.96 2.27 12.02
C VAL A 175 -12.44 1.99 10.60
N ASN A 176 -12.26 0.72 10.24
CA ASN A 176 -11.81 0.32 8.90
C ASN A 176 -12.81 0.68 7.80
N PHE A 177 -14.11 0.62 8.08
CA PHE A 177 -15.15 1.01 7.15
C PHE A 177 -15.10 2.51 6.81
N TRP A 178 -14.92 3.38 7.81
CA TRP A 178 -14.95 4.83 7.63
C TRP A 178 -13.61 5.43 7.19
N LEU A 179 -12.49 4.94 7.73
CA LEU A 179 -11.16 5.51 7.45
C LEU A 179 -10.41 4.74 6.34
N GLY A 180 -10.93 3.59 5.90
CA GLY A 180 -10.18 2.62 5.12
C GLY A 180 -9.06 1.98 5.94
N SER A 181 -8.61 0.77 5.57
CA SER A 181 -7.48 0.12 6.25
C SER A 181 -6.16 0.85 5.96
N SER A 182 -5.93 1.95 6.68
CA SER A 182 -4.67 2.71 6.63
C SER A 182 -3.44 1.84 6.97
N GLN A 183 -3.64 0.74 7.71
CA GLN A 183 -2.60 -0.27 7.95
C GLN A 183 -2.33 -1.16 6.73
N GLY A 184 -3.35 -1.60 5.99
CA GLY A 184 -3.17 -2.53 4.86
C GLY A 184 -2.33 -1.96 3.72
N SER A 185 -2.48 -0.66 3.42
CA SER A 185 -1.63 0.00 2.41
C SER A 185 -0.19 0.21 2.88
N ARG A 186 0.03 0.53 4.16
CA ARG A 186 1.38 0.67 4.75
C ARG A 186 2.11 -0.67 4.80
N GLU A 187 1.38 -1.74 5.11
CA GLU A 187 1.89 -3.11 5.16
C GLU A 187 2.19 -3.63 3.76
N LYS A 188 1.34 -3.30 2.77
CA LYS A 188 1.56 -3.58 1.34
C LYS A 188 2.74 -2.79 0.78
N ASP A 189 2.85 -1.49 1.06
CA ASP A 189 3.97 -0.65 0.62
C ASP A 189 5.30 -1.11 1.26
N ARG A 190 5.28 -1.52 2.54
CA ARG A 190 6.44 -2.12 3.22
C ARG A 190 6.80 -3.50 2.70
N LEU A 191 5.83 -4.35 2.38
CA LEU A 191 6.07 -5.65 1.75
C LEU A 191 6.71 -5.47 0.37
N VAL A 192 6.21 -4.52 -0.42
CA VAL A 192 6.74 -4.18 -1.75
C VAL A 192 8.16 -3.59 -1.63
N ALA A 193 8.41 -2.72 -0.67
CA ALA A 193 9.75 -2.18 -0.40
C ALA A 193 10.73 -3.26 0.10
N ALA A 194 10.27 -4.21 0.93
CA ALA A 194 11.07 -5.35 1.37
C ALA A 194 11.44 -6.29 0.19
N LEU A 195 10.58 -6.40 -0.81
CA LEU A 195 10.87 -7.13 -2.06
C LEU A 195 11.84 -6.38 -2.99
N GLN A 196 11.89 -5.05 -2.91
CA GLN A 196 12.82 -4.19 -3.69
C GLN A 196 14.24 -4.13 -3.10
N GLY A 197 14.43 -4.52 -1.83
CA GLY A 197 15.74 -4.49 -1.16
C GLY A 197 16.72 -5.60 -1.57
N ALA A 198 16.34 -6.52 -2.45
CA ALA A 198 17.26 -7.49 -3.03
C ALA A 198 18.00 -6.86 -4.22
N PRO A 199 19.35 -6.77 -4.21
CA PRO A 199 20.08 -6.15 -5.31
C PRO A 199 19.82 -6.92 -6.62
N PRO A 200 19.59 -6.24 -7.76
CA PRO A 200 19.44 -6.90 -9.04
C PRO A 200 20.77 -7.58 -9.41
N ARG A 201 20.75 -8.90 -9.58
CA ARG A 201 21.83 -9.59 -10.28
C ARG A 201 21.81 -9.16 -11.75
N PRO A 202 22.96 -8.89 -12.37
CA PRO A 202 23.03 -8.60 -13.80
C PRO A 202 22.59 -9.85 -14.57
N VAL A 203 21.45 -9.77 -15.25
CA VAL A 203 21.01 -10.80 -16.20
C VAL A 203 21.33 -10.26 -17.59
N ALA A 204 22.18 -10.97 -18.32
CA ALA A 204 22.41 -10.72 -19.73
C ALA A 204 21.09 -10.85 -20.51
N GLU A 205 20.79 -9.88 -21.37
CA GLU A 205 19.56 -9.84 -22.18
C GLU A 205 19.43 -11.09 -23.08
N PRO A 206 18.30 -11.80 -23.05
CA PRO A 206 17.89 -12.65 -24.16
C PRO A 206 17.02 -11.88 -25.16
N GLU A 207 17.31 -12.15 -26.43
CA GLU A 207 16.73 -11.62 -27.66
C GLU A 207 15.18 -11.64 -27.70
N VAL A 208 14.56 -10.55 -28.17
CA VAL A 208 13.09 -10.37 -28.27
C VAL A 208 12.55 -10.94 -29.59
N PRO A 209 11.68 -11.97 -29.59
CA PRO A 209 10.96 -12.38 -30.80
C PRO A 209 9.77 -11.46 -31.11
N PRO A 210 9.31 -11.38 -32.38
CA PRO A 210 8.43 -10.31 -32.86
C PRO A 210 6.99 -10.39 -32.31
N ARG A 211 6.40 -9.21 -32.10
CA ARG A 211 5.05 -9.00 -31.51
C ARG A 211 3.94 -9.72 -32.31
N PRO A 212 3.01 -10.44 -31.64
CA PRO A 212 1.74 -10.82 -32.25
C PRO A 212 0.76 -9.63 -32.36
N ALA A 213 -0.13 -9.71 -33.35
CA ALA A 213 -1.07 -8.69 -33.83
C ALA A 213 -2.13 -8.23 -32.77
N PRO A 214 -2.76 -7.06 -32.96
CA PRO A 214 -3.60 -6.43 -31.93
C PRO A 214 -4.96 -7.12 -31.76
N VAL A 215 -5.36 -7.34 -30.50
CA VAL A 215 -6.69 -7.81 -30.11
C VAL A 215 -7.65 -6.60 -29.95
N PRO A 216 -8.90 -6.65 -30.46
CA PRO A 216 -9.86 -5.54 -30.36
C PRO A 216 -10.39 -5.28 -28.93
N PRO A 217 -10.95 -4.09 -28.65
CA PRO A 217 -11.14 -3.57 -27.29
C PRO A 217 -12.33 -4.23 -26.58
N ALA A 218 -12.06 -4.89 -25.45
CA ALA A 218 -13.07 -5.35 -24.51
C ALA A 218 -13.29 -4.29 -23.41
N ALA A 219 -14.56 -4.14 -23.02
CA ALA A 219 -15.08 -3.19 -22.05
C ALA A 219 -14.30 -3.17 -20.71
N ALA A 220 -14.26 -1.98 -20.10
CA ALA A 220 -13.52 -1.62 -18.90
C ALA A 220 -13.62 -2.66 -17.77
N ALA A 221 -12.56 -3.46 -17.62
CA ALA A 221 -12.32 -4.29 -16.45
C ALA A 221 -11.75 -3.45 -15.29
N PRO A 222 -12.02 -3.81 -14.03
CA PRO A 222 -11.49 -3.10 -12.86
C PRO A 222 -9.95 -3.13 -12.85
N ALA A 223 -9.35 -1.98 -12.51
CA ALA A 223 -7.91 -1.75 -12.57
C ALA A 223 -7.13 -2.82 -11.80
N ALA A 224 -6.34 -3.61 -12.53
CA ALA A 224 -5.39 -4.55 -11.96
C ALA A 224 -4.35 -3.80 -11.09
N PRO A 225 -3.85 -4.41 -10.00
CA PRO A 225 -2.80 -3.81 -9.19
C PRO A 225 -1.54 -3.56 -10.04
N ALA A 226 -0.93 -2.38 -9.88
CA ALA A 226 0.25 -1.98 -10.62
C ALA A 226 1.41 -2.98 -10.43
N LEU A 227 2.11 -3.29 -11.52
CA LEU A 227 3.34 -4.08 -11.50
C LEU A 227 4.42 -3.35 -10.68
N PRO A 228 5.29 -4.06 -9.95
CA PRO A 228 6.34 -3.45 -9.15
C PRO A 228 7.27 -2.59 -10.03
N GLY A 229 7.46 -1.33 -9.66
CA GLY A 229 8.31 -0.35 -10.37
C GLY A 229 7.54 0.70 -11.19
N GLN A 230 6.22 0.59 -11.34
CA GLN A 230 5.42 1.62 -12.00
C GLN A 230 4.77 2.58 -10.97
N PRO A 231 4.68 3.89 -11.28
CA PRO A 231 4.05 4.87 -10.40
C PRO A 231 2.57 4.52 -10.21
N THR A 232 2.12 4.50 -8.95
CA THR A 232 0.71 4.26 -8.60
C THR A 232 -0.17 5.46 -8.99
N ARG A 233 -1.49 5.29 -8.98
CA ARG A 233 -2.43 6.41 -9.19
C ARG A 233 -2.17 7.56 -8.22
N PHE A 234 -1.93 7.23 -6.95
CA PHE A 234 -1.56 8.19 -5.94
C PHE A 234 -0.28 8.93 -6.31
N ASP A 235 0.76 8.23 -6.77
CA ASP A 235 2.04 8.85 -7.14
C ASP A 235 1.84 9.85 -8.27
N LEU A 236 1.11 9.48 -9.32
CA LEU A 236 0.80 10.37 -10.45
C LEU A 236 0.05 11.62 -9.99
N CYS A 237 -0.95 11.47 -9.12
CA CYS A 237 -1.70 12.59 -8.57
C CYS A 237 -0.85 13.46 -7.63
N LEU A 238 0.01 12.85 -6.82
CA LEU A 238 0.90 13.55 -5.89
C LEU A 238 1.94 14.38 -6.63
N GLU A 239 2.53 13.85 -7.70
CA GLU A 239 3.44 14.63 -8.56
C GLU A 239 2.72 15.88 -9.09
N VAL A 240 1.48 15.71 -9.58
CA VAL A 240 0.68 16.84 -10.04
C VAL A 240 0.47 17.83 -8.90
N VAL A 241 0.13 17.41 -7.68
CA VAL A 241 -0.08 18.35 -6.56
C VAL A 241 1.22 19.06 -6.14
N LEU A 242 2.32 18.33 -5.98
CA LEU A 242 3.59 18.86 -5.50
C LEU A 242 4.22 19.87 -6.45
N GLU A 243 4.07 19.70 -7.76
CA GLU A 243 4.47 20.72 -8.75
C GLU A 243 3.84 22.10 -8.49
N LYS A 244 2.69 22.16 -7.82
CA LYS A 244 1.93 23.39 -7.56
C LYS A 244 2.10 23.88 -6.13
N GLU A 245 2.55 23.04 -5.20
CA GLU A 245 2.83 23.40 -3.80
C GLU A 245 4.16 24.16 -3.63
N GLY A 246 5.07 24.10 -4.63
CA GLY A 246 6.35 24.82 -4.57
C GLY A 246 7.32 24.27 -3.51
N GLY A 247 8.44 24.96 -3.33
CA GLY A 247 9.50 24.61 -2.37
C GLY A 247 9.26 25.15 -0.95
N PHE A 248 10.32 25.22 -0.14
CA PHE A 248 10.28 25.75 1.23
C PHE A 248 9.70 27.17 1.29
N ALA A 249 8.71 27.38 2.17
CA ALA A 249 8.15 28.69 2.49
C ALA A 249 8.14 28.88 4.02
N ASN A 250 8.71 29.98 4.50
CA ASN A 250 8.64 30.38 5.91
C ASN A 250 8.18 31.84 5.96
N HIS A 251 6.95 32.07 6.39
CA HIS A 251 6.39 33.42 6.55
C HIS A 251 6.24 33.74 8.05
N PRO A 252 6.87 34.82 8.57
CA PRO A 252 6.89 35.11 10.01
C PRO A 252 5.52 35.41 10.63
N ALA A 253 4.49 35.67 9.82
CA ALA A 253 3.12 35.93 10.26
C ALA A 253 2.18 34.70 10.17
N ASP A 254 2.67 33.52 9.76
CA ASP A 254 1.83 32.34 9.57
C ASP A 254 1.75 31.51 10.87
N PRO A 255 0.57 31.33 11.48
CA PRO A 255 0.42 30.52 12.70
C PRO A 255 0.79 29.03 12.50
N GLY A 256 0.93 28.57 11.25
CA GLY A 256 1.36 27.21 10.88
C GLY A 256 2.86 26.92 11.03
N GLY A 257 3.70 27.95 11.15
CA GLY A 257 5.16 27.83 11.21
C GLY A 257 5.81 27.51 9.85
N ALA A 258 7.07 27.08 9.87
CA ALA A 258 7.79 26.73 8.64
C ALA A 258 7.05 25.64 7.85
N THR A 259 7.07 25.74 6.51
CA THR A 259 6.39 24.81 5.60
C THR A 259 7.37 24.28 4.55
N MET A 260 7.39 22.96 4.38
CA MET A 260 8.19 22.27 3.36
C MET A 260 7.29 21.29 2.61
N LEU A 261 7.32 21.30 1.27
CA LEU A 261 6.48 20.45 0.43
C LEU A 261 4.97 20.57 0.78
N GLY A 262 4.49 21.77 1.10
CA GLY A 262 3.10 22.00 1.52
C GLY A 262 2.74 21.47 2.92
N ILE A 263 3.69 20.90 3.67
CA ILE A 263 3.46 20.38 5.02
C ILE A 263 3.97 21.37 6.06
N THR A 264 3.04 21.88 6.87
CA THR A 264 3.33 22.80 7.97
C THR A 264 4.03 22.11 9.13
N GLN A 265 4.78 22.87 9.93
CA GLN A 265 5.39 22.41 11.18
C GLN A 265 4.36 21.73 12.10
N ARG A 266 3.14 22.28 12.17
CA ARG A 266 2.05 21.70 12.96
C ARG A 266 1.60 20.33 12.43
N SER A 267 1.43 20.21 11.11
CA SER A 267 1.04 18.93 10.48
C SER A 267 2.12 17.87 10.69
N LEU A 268 3.39 18.25 10.57
CA LEU A 268 4.52 17.35 10.81
C LEU A 268 4.64 16.96 12.29
N ALA A 269 4.40 17.89 13.22
CA ALA A 269 4.37 17.59 14.65
C ALA A 269 3.28 16.58 15.01
N ALA A 270 2.07 16.78 14.46
CA ALA A 270 0.96 15.86 14.65
C ALA A 270 1.26 14.47 14.07
N TRP A 271 1.87 14.41 12.89
CA TRP A 271 2.30 13.16 12.26
C TRP A 271 3.33 12.40 13.09
N ARG A 272 4.36 13.10 13.59
CA ARG A 272 5.44 12.51 14.40
C ARG A 272 5.04 12.30 15.87
N GLY A 273 3.85 12.76 16.29
CA GLY A 273 3.36 12.65 17.66
C GLY A 273 4.17 13.45 18.68
N ARG A 274 4.96 14.43 18.24
CA ARG A 274 5.80 15.28 19.10
C ARG A 274 6.04 16.65 18.48
N PRO A 275 6.40 17.67 19.28
CA PRO A 275 6.90 18.93 18.73
C PRO A 275 8.08 18.68 17.78
N VAL A 276 8.11 19.43 16.68
CA VAL A 276 9.18 19.40 15.67
C VAL A 276 9.77 20.79 15.50
N THR A 277 11.06 20.86 15.21
CA THR A 277 11.80 22.10 14.97
C THR A 277 11.74 22.53 13.50
N GLU A 278 12.07 23.79 13.20
CA GLU A 278 12.17 24.26 11.80
C GLU A 278 13.20 23.46 10.99
N ALA A 279 14.33 23.08 11.59
CA ALA A 279 15.36 22.28 10.94
C ALA A 279 14.80 20.91 10.50
N GLU A 280 13.94 20.31 11.31
CA GLU A 280 13.27 19.06 10.96
C GLU A 280 12.22 19.21 9.86
N VAL A 281 11.54 20.36 9.80
CA VAL A 281 10.64 20.67 8.67
C VAL A 281 11.46 20.84 7.39
N ARG A 282 12.61 21.50 7.45
CA ARG A 282 13.52 21.65 6.30
C ARG A 282 14.12 20.32 5.84
N ALA A 283 14.33 19.40 6.77
CA ALA A 283 14.84 18.05 6.49
C ALA A 283 13.75 17.05 6.11
N LEU A 284 12.49 17.48 5.96
CA LEU A 284 11.39 16.61 5.55
C LEU A 284 11.70 15.96 4.19
N THR A 285 11.73 14.64 4.16
CA THR A 285 11.99 13.89 2.91
C THR A 285 10.72 13.82 2.06
N ARG A 286 10.90 13.60 0.76
CA ARG A 286 9.79 13.43 -0.17
C ARG A 286 8.98 12.18 0.15
N GLU A 287 9.64 11.13 0.62
CA GLU A 287 9.04 9.86 1.04
C GLU A 287 8.16 10.05 2.28
N GLU A 288 8.62 10.78 3.30
CA GLU A 288 7.82 11.07 4.49
C GLU A 288 6.65 11.99 4.13
N ALA A 289 6.87 13.02 3.31
CA ALA A 289 5.80 13.89 2.82
C ALA A 289 4.73 13.08 2.06
N LYS A 290 5.15 12.14 1.21
CA LYS A 290 4.26 11.22 0.48
C LYS A 290 3.39 10.40 1.43
N GLU A 291 3.96 9.85 2.51
CA GLU A 291 3.18 9.11 3.51
C GLU A 291 2.14 9.99 4.22
N ILE A 292 2.51 11.24 4.53
CA ILE A 292 1.60 12.21 5.15
C ILE A 292 0.45 12.56 4.20
N TYR A 293 0.76 12.87 2.93
CA TYR A 293 -0.26 13.16 1.91
C TYR A 293 -1.21 11.98 1.72
N ARG A 294 -0.68 10.77 1.69
CA ARG A 294 -1.49 9.55 1.56
C ARG A 294 -2.44 9.40 2.73
N ALA A 295 -1.93 9.55 3.95
CA ALA A 295 -2.69 9.31 5.16
C ALA A 295 -3.73 10.41 5.42
N LEU A 296 -3.37 11.68 5.29
CA LEU A 296 -4.21 12.80 5.73
C LEU A 296 -5.16 13.31 4.64
N TYR A 297 -4.89 13.01 3.37
CA TYR A 297 -5.68 13.53 2.26
C TYR A 297 -6.20 12.41 1.36
N TRP A 298 -5.32 11.60 0.75
CA TRP A 298 -5.72 10.57 -0.23
C TRP A 298 -6.68 9.53 0.38
N ASN A 299 -6.32 8.97 1.52
CA ASN A 299 -7.10 7.93 2.19
C ASN A 299 -8.37 8.50 2.83
N VAL A 300 -8.28 9.65 3.49
CA VAL A 300 -9.43 10.32 4.14
C VAL A 300 -10.54 10.62 3.14
N MET A 301 -10.18 11.04 1.92
CA MET A 301 -11.14 11.32 0.85
C MET A 301 -11.43 10.09 -0.02
N ARG A 302 -10.87 8.93 0.32
CA ARG A 302 -10.98 7.68 -0.43
C ARG A 302 -10.72 7.86 -1.93
N CYS A 303 -9.71 8.64 -2.28
CA CYS A 303 -9.37 8.97 -3.67
C CYS A 303 -9.09 7.72 -4.53
N GLU A 304 -8.60 6.64 -3.92
CA GLU A 304 -8.41 5.34 -4.58
C GLU A 304 -9.71 4.74 -5.12
N ASP A 305 -10.83 4.98 -4.43
CA ASP A 305 -12.15 4.44 -4.79
C ASP A 305 -12.88 5.33 -5.83
N LEU A 306 -12.32 6.50 -6.19
CA LEU A 306 -12.88 7.42 -7.17
C LEU A 306 -12.39 7.10 -8.61
N PRO A 307 -13.13 7.46 -9.66
CA PRO A 307 -12.66 7.37 -11.04
C PRO A 307 -11.41 8.23 -11.30
N ARG A 308 -10.59 7.83 -12.27
CA ARG A 308 -9.41 8.62 -12.69
C ARG A 308 -9.84 10.01 -13.17
N GLY A 309 -9.05 11.02 -12.83
CA GLY A 309 -9.37 12.42 -13.08
C GLY A 309 -10.25 13.03 -12.00
N ILE A 310 -11.28 12.31 -11.54
CA ILE A 310 -12.09 12.74 -10.37
C ILE A 310 -11.26 12.69 -9.09
N ASP A 311 -10.47 11.62 -8.92
CA ASP A 311 -9.51 11.48 -7.83
C ASP A 311 -8.54 12.67 -7.73
N LEU A 312 -7.97 13.11 -8.86
CA LEU A 312 -7.07 14.25 -8.92
C LEU A 312 -7.78 15.56 -8.56
N MET A 313 -8.98 15.80 -9.11
CA MET A 313 -9.76 17.01 -8.82
C MET A 313 -10.07 17.13 -7.33
N VAL A 314 -10.50 16.03 -6.70
CA VAL A 314 -10.84 15.98 -5.27
C VAL A 314 -9.58 16.07 -4.41
N PHE A 315 -8.51 15.36 -4.77
CA PHE A 315 -7.26 15.34 -4.03
C PHE A 315 -6.60 16.71 -3.98
N ASP A 316 -6.39 17.36 -5.12
CA ASP A 316 -5.77 18.70 -5.18
C ASP A 316 -6.63 19.76 -4.47
N CYS A 317 -7.96 19.66 -4.62
CA CYS A 317 -8.87 20.53 -3.89
C CYS A 317 -8.78 20.31 -2.38
N GLY A 318 -8.67 19.06 -1.93
CA GLY A 318 -8.58 18.72 -0.51
C GLY A 318 -7.28 19.16 0.14
N VAL A 319 -6.17 19.12 -0.61
CA VAL A 319 -4.88 19.67 -0.17
C VAL A 319 -4.97 21.19 0.03
N ASN A 320 -5.61 21.90 -0.90
CA ASN A 320 -5.66 23.35 -0.86
C ASN A 320 -6.77 23.94 0.04
N ALA A 321 -7.97 23.36 0.04
CA ALA A 321 -9.16 23.89 0.71
C ALA A 321 -9.68 23.00 1.85
N GLY A 322 -8.97 21.91 2.16
CA GLY A 322 -9.30 20.95 3.20
C GLY A 322 -10.14 19.76 2.69
N PRO A 323 -9.92 18.53 3.21
CA PRO A 323 -10.59 17.32 2.74
C PRO A 323 -12.12 17.40 2.75
N ALA A 324 -12.71 17.83 3.86
CA ALA A 324 -14.17 17.89 3.99
C ALA A 324 -14.81 18.88 3.00
N THR A 325 -14.13 19.98 2.68
CA THR A 325 -14.61 20.96 1.70
C THR A 325 -14.63 20.36 0.29
N ALA A 326 -13.54 19.69 -0.11
CA ALA A 326 -13.45 19.03 -1.41
C ALA A 326 -14.50 17.92 -1.56
N VAL A 327 -14.70 17.10 -0.53
CA VAL A 327 -15.73 16.04 -0.55
C VAL A 327 -17.14 16.63 -0.64
N ARG A 328 -17.44 17.71 0.08
CA ARG A 328 -18.75 18.38 -0.05
C ARG A 328 -18.99 18.96 -1.44
N MET A 329 -17.96 19.47 -2.11
CA MET A 329 -18.08 19.91 -3.50
C MET A 329 -18.41 18.74 -4.43
N LEU A 330 -17.73 17.60 -4.27
CA LEU A 330 -18.02 16.37 -5.00
C LEU A 330 -19.46 15.92 -4.78
N GLN A 331 -19.89 15.84 -3.53
CA GLN A 331 -21.24 15.40 -3.18
C GLN A 331 -22.31 16.28 -3.81
N ARG A 332 -22.16 17.61 -3.73
CA ARG A 332 -23.08 18.54 -4.39
C ARG A 332 -23.09 18.38 -5.90
N ALA A 333 -21.93 18.16 -6.51
CA ALA A 333 -21.81 17.99 -7.97
C ALA A 333 -22.50 16.72 -8.48
N VAL A 334 -22.61 15.68 -7.64
CA VAL A 334 -23.32 14.42 -7.97
C VAL A 334 -24.71 14.31 -7.33
N GLY A 335 -25.20 15.36 -6.68
CA GLY A 335 -26.52 15.39 -6.02
C GLY A 335 -26.63 14.54 -4.74
N ALA A 336 -25.51 14.16 -4.13
CA ALA A 336 -25.49 13.47 -2.84
C ALA A 336 -25.55 14.46 -1.66
N ALA A 337 -25.95 13.96 -0.48
CA ALA A 337 -25.90 14.74 0.76
C ALA A 337 -24.46 15.21 1.05
N ALA A 338 -24.30 16.50 1.34
CA ALA A 338 -22.99 17.14 1.50
C ALA A 338 -22.46 17.01 2.95
N ASP A 339 -22.28 15.78 3.43
CA ASP A 339 -21.80 15.47 4.79
C ASP A 339 -20.26 15.54 4.93
N GLY A 340 -19.52 15.60 3.81
CA GLY A 340 -18.06 15.69 3.81
C GLY A 340 -17.32 14.36 3.96
N ALA A 341 -18.02 13.23 3.91
CA ALA A 341 -17.45 11.88 3.94
C ALA A 341 -17.76 11.09 2.65
N VAL A 342 -16.76 10.40 2.11
CA VAL A 342 -16.96 9.56 0.92
C VAL A 342 -17.54 8.20 1.32
N GLY A 343 -18.86 8.18 1.48
CA GLY A 343 -19.62 6.96 1.73
C GLY A 343 -20.02 6.21 0.44
N PRO A 344 -20.60 5.00 0.57
CA PRO A 344 -21.05 4.19 -0.57
C PRO A 344 -22.08 4.90 -1.47
N VAL A 345 -22.92 5.76 -0.90
CA VAL A 345 -23.87 6.60 -1.67
C VAL A 345 -23.13 7.59 -2.56
N THR A 346 -22.13 8.30 -2.02
CA THR A 346 -21.28 9.21 -2.80
C THR A 346 -20.58 8.45 -3.92
N LEU A 347 -20.01 7.28 -3.63
CA LEU A 347 -19.32 6.45 -4.63
C LEU A 347 -20.27 5.96 -5.74
N GLN A 348 -21.50 5.55 -5.39
CA GLN A 348 -22.50 5.14 -6.38
C GLN A 348 -22.89 6.32 -7.29
N ALA A 349 -23.15 7.48 -6.71
CA ALA A 349 -23.50 8.69 -7.46
C ALA A 349 -22.36 9.11 -8.41
N VAL A 350 -21.11 9.07 -7.95
CA VAL A 350 -19.93 9.34 -8.77
C VAL A 350 -19.78 8.34 -9.92
N ARG A 351 -20.01 7.04 -9.68
CA ARG A 351 -19.92 6.01 -10.73
C ARG A 351 -20.99 6.14 -11.80
N ARG A 352 -22.16 6.70 -11.48
CA ARG A 352 -23.25 6.97 -12.42
C ARG A 352 -23.02 8.25 -13.23
N ALA A 353 -22.19 9.16 -12.73
CA ALA A 353 -21.91 10.42 -13.41
C ALA A 353 -20.90 10.22 -14.55
N GLU A 354 -21.11 10.93 -15.66
CA GLU A 354 -20.12 11.01 -16.72
C GLU A 354 -18.89 11.80 -16.24
N ALA A 355 -17.70 11.25 -16.49
CA ALA A 355 -16.46 11.80 -15.94
C ALA A 355 -16.19 13.25 -16.38
N ARG A 356 -16.33 13.54 -17.68
CA ARG A 356 -16.04 14.88 -18.23
C ARG A 356 -16.98 15.96 -17.66
N PRO A 357 -18.32 15.82 -17.71
CA PRO A 357 -19.23 16.76 -17.07
C PRO A 357 -18.97 16.95 -15.57
N LEU A 358 -18.63 15.88 -14.85
CA LEU A 358 -18.33 15.96 -13.43
C LEU A 358 -17.03 16.72 -13.14
N ILE A 359 -15.95 16.49 -13.92
CA ILE A 359 -14.70 17.26 -13.82
C ILE A 359 -14.97 18.76 -14.04
N GLU A 360 -15.75 19.09 -15.06
CA GLU A 360 -16.13 20.48 -15.35
C GLU A 360 -16.96 21.10 -14.21
N ALA A 361 -17.90 20.34 -13.64
CA ALA A 361 -18.70 20.79 -12.49
C ALA A 361 -17.83 21.03 -11.26
N LEU A 362 -16.88 20.14 -10.96
CA LEU A 362 -15.92 20.29 -9.87
C LEU A 362 -15.03 21.52 -10.05
N ALA A 363 -14.54 21.75 -11.27
CA ALA A 363 -13.72 22.93 -11.57
C ALA A 363 -14.50 24.23 -11.35
N ARG A 364 -15.75 24.30 -11.82
CA ARG A 364 -16.64 25.45 -11.58
C ARG A 364 -16.94 25.65 -10.09
N ALA A 365 -17.29 24.58 -9.37
CA ALA A 365 -17.58 24.64 -7.95
C ALA A 365 -16.37 25.14 -7.13
N ARG A 366 -15.17 24.68 -7.50
CA ARG A 366 -13.93 25.11 -6.87
C ARG A 366 -13.58 26.57 -7.19
N GLN A 367 -13.74 26.99 -8.44
CA GLN A 367 -13.51 28.39 -8.83
C GLN A 367 -14.46 29.33 -8.06
N ALA A 368 -15.75 29.00 -8.01
CA ALA A 368 -16.74 29.78 -7.27
C ALA A 368 -16.42 29.86 -5.78
N HIS A 369 -15.88 28.79 -5.18
CA HIS A 369 -15.43 28.81 -3.80
C HIS A 369 -14.25 29.76 -3.57
N TYR A 370 -13.28 29.78 -4.48
CA TYR A 370 -12.15 30.72 -4.38
C TYR A 370 -12.58 32.16 -4.57
N GLU A 371 -13.47 32.45 -5.54
CA GLU A 371 -14.00 33.79 -5.79
C GLU A 371 -14.77 34.36 -4.58
N ALA A 372 -15.31 33.49 -3.72
CA ALA A 372 -15.97 33.88 -2.48
C ALA A 372 -15.00 34.19 -1.31
N LEU A 373 -13.69 33.94 -1.45
CA LEU A 373 -12.70 34.21 -0.41
C LEU A 373 -12.27 35.69 -0.43
N GLU A 374 -12.10 36.28 0.76
CA GLU A 374 -11.71 37.68 0.93
C GLU A 374 -10.41 38.04 0.20
N HIS A 375 -9.43 37.13 0.22
CA HIS A 375 -8.10 37.35 -0.38
C HIS A 375 -8.03 37.01 -1.89
N PHE A 376 -9.16 36.71 -2.54
CA PHE A 376 -9.18 36.41 -3.97
C PHE A 376 -8.63 37.56 -4.82
N ARG A 377 -8.83 38.82 -4.40
CA ARG A 377 -8.27 39.99 -5.09
C ARG A 377 -6.76 39.95 -5.21
N THR A 378 -6.07 39.34 -4.26
CA THR A 378 -4.60 39.29 -4.20
C THR A 378 -4.05 38.00 -4.83
N PHE A 379 -4.67 36.85 -4.55
CA PHE A 379 -4.14 35.53 -4.94
C PHE A 379 -4.97 34.79 -6.00
N GLY A 380 -6.13 35.33 -6.38
CA GLY A 380 -7.12 34.66 -7.22
C GLY A 380 -6.61 34.30 -8.62
N SER A 381 -5.68 35.08 -9.19
CA SER A 381 -5.06 34.75 -10.47
C SER A 381 -4.18 33.49 -10.40
N GLY A 382 -3.55 33.22 -9.25
CA GLY A 382 -2.82 31.99 -9.00
C GLY A 382 -3.76 30.80 -8.82
N TRP A 383 -4.80 30.98 -8.00
CA TRP A 383 -5.80 29.94 -7.75
C TRP A 383 -6.56 29.54 -9.01
N THR A 384 -6.99 30.52 -9.81
CA THR A 384 -7.67 30.27 -11.10
C THR A 384 -6.79 29.48 -12.07
N ARG A 385 -5.49 29.82 -12.15
CA ARG A 385 -4.52 29.05 -12.95
C ARG A 385 -4.36 27.61 -12.44
N ARG A 386 -4.34 27.40 -11.12
CA ARG A 386 -4.27 26.05 -10.52
C ARG A 386 -5.51 25.24 -10.87
N VAL A 387 -6.72 25.80 -10.70
CA VAL A 387 -7.98 25.11 -11.05
C VAL A 387 -7.95 24.66 -12.50
N GLU A 388 -7.59 25.56 -13.41
CA GLU A 388 -7.60 25.29 -14.84
C GLU A 388 -6.50 24.28 -15.26
N ALA A 389 -5.31 24.34 -14.66
CA ALA A 389 -4.25 23.37 -14.90
C ALA A 389 -4.65 21.95 -14.44
N VAL A 390 -5.24 21.84 -13.24
CA VAL A 390 -5.69 20.56 -12.67
C VAL A 390 -6.87 20.00 -13.47
N ARG A 391 -7.81 20.87 -13.89
CA ARG A 391 -8.93 20.49 -14.76
C ARG A 391 -8.44 19.83 -16.05
N ARG A 392 -7.49 20.44 -16.75
CA ARG A 392 -6.93 19.86 -17.99
C ARG A 392 -6.27 18.51 -17.75
N GLN A 393 -5.46 18.40 -16.69
CA GLN A 393 -4.80 17.14 -16.35
C GLN A 393 -5.81 16.04 -16.00
N ALA A 394 -6.85 16.39 -15.23
CA ALA A 394 -7.92 15.46 -14.87
C ALA A 394 -8.68 14.95 -16.11
N LEU A 395 -8.97 15.82 -17.08
CA LEU A 395 -9.60 15.43 -18.34
C LEU A 395 -8.73 14.46 -19.15
N LEU A 396 -7.41 14.68 -19.19
CA LEU A 396 -6.49 13.76 -19.85
C LEU A 396 -6.46 12.39 -19.15
N MET A 397 -6.40 12.38 -17.81
CA MET A 397 -6.40 11.15 -17.01
C MET A 397 -7.72 10.36 -17.11
N ALA A 398 -8.84 11.05 -17.30
CA ALA A 398 -10.15 10.42 -17.47
C ALA A 398 -10.34 9.81 -18.87
N ALA A 399 -9.57 10.27 -19.86
CA ALA A 399 -9.62 9.77 -21.23
C ALA A 399 -8.67 8.58 -21.50
N SER A 400 -7.77 8.28 -20.54
CA SER A 400 -6.74 7.22 -20.60
C SER A 400 -7.07 6.03 -19.72
#